data_AF-A0AAD4HGC3-F1
#
_entry.id   AF-A0AAD4HGC3-F1
#
_cell.length_a   1.000
_cell.length_b   1.000
_cell.length_c   1.000
_cell.angle_alpha   90.00
_cell.angle_beta   90.00
_cell.angle_gamma   90.00
#
_symmetry.space_group_name_H-M   'P 1'
#
loop_
_entity.id
_entity.type
_entity.pdbx_description
1 polymer ?
#
loop_
_entity_poly.entity_id
_entity_poly.type
_entity_poly.pdbx_seq_one_letter_code
_entity_poly.pdbx_strand_id
1 'polypeptide(L)'
;MGRRKTCIKNRLKNLHKNPLKVKSQAPEPVTSSTSEPGIDCDSKSEAYTSDLELEDSEDEVMQEIQTDSDLLAFAAKLQAVHDSMVRKERERQEATKRKPVYMGNSDRTKRRQRLEGKKMEAAGFPSIVSFFRKNAEPESSKQEDRIQITNSNQVQGARYVMADPEIVETQQPSQSERVTDPQADVAADSDAESKFPVTFDLPDHRDLPALRRAKAELIVRHKKDNLKMFICARVTSMIALISLYIDPELGFGWMKCSKLAAEATGRGVNHARNLRRWVVDYM
;
A
#
# COMPACT_ATOMS: atom_id res chain seq x y z
N MET A 1 -17.04 -20.24 1.66
CA MET A 1 -16.70 -18.96 1.00
C MET A 1 -15.33 -18.46 1.45
N GLY A 2 -14.27 -18.82 0.71
CA GLY A 2 -12.91 -18.46 1.10
C GLY A 2 -11.99 -18.46 -0.12
N ARG A 3 -11.81 -17.29 -0.74
CA ARG A 3 -10.75 -17.02 -1.72
C ARG A 3 -10.39 -15.55 -1.61
N ARG A 4 -9.10 -15.26 -1.35
CA ARG A 4 -8.36 -14.00 -1.62
C ARG A 4 -7.17 -13.86 -0.65
N LYS A 5 -6.13 -14.73 -0.73
CA LYS A 5 -4.84 -14.51 -0.04
C LYS A 5 -3.62 -15.13 -0.73
N THR A 6 -3.49 -15.00 -2.06
CA THR A 6 -2.30 -15.51 -2.79
C THR A 6 -1.58 -14.48 -3.67
N CYS A 7 -2.02 -13.22 -3.74
CA CYS A 7 -1.46 -12.30 -4.75
C CYS A 7 -0.09 -11.65 -4.45
N ILE A 8 0.44 -11.67 -3.22
CA ILE A 8 1.59 -10.80 -2.87
C ILE A 8 2.95 -11.50 -2.99
N LYS A 9 3.02 -12.84 -3.02
CA LYS A 9 4.31 -13.55 -2.93
C LYS A 9 5.05 -13.76 -4.26
N ASN A 10 4.42 -13.50 -5.41
CA ASN A 10 5.07 -13.71 -6.72
C ASN A 10 5.76 -12.47 -7.29
N ARG A 11 5.57 -11.28 -6.71
CA ARG A 11 6.12 -10.03 -7.28
C ARG A 11 7.62 -9.82 -7.04
N LEU A 12 8.21 -10.49 -6.04
CA LEU A 12 9.63 -10.31 -5.67
C LEU A 12 10.60 -11.31 -6.33
N LYS A 13 10.11 -12.37 -6.98
CA LYS A 13 10.99 -13.39 -7.57
C LYS A 13 11.42 -13.11 -9.02
N ASN A 14 10.85 -12.10 -9.67
CA ASN A 14 11.10 -11.82 -11.09
C ASN A 14 12.02 -10.61 -11.36
N LEU A 15 12.58 -9.97 -10.33
CA LEU A 15 13.37 -8.73 -10.51
C LEU A 15 14.87 -8.93 -10.84
N HIS A 16 15.40 -10.16 -10.83
CA HIS A 16 16.86 -10.39 -10.93
C HIS A 16 17.35 -11.13 -12.18
N LYS A 17 16.54 -11.30 -13.23
CA LYS A 17 16.99 -12.06 -14.42
C LYS A 17 16.59 -11.41 -15.74
N ASN A 18 17.17 -10.26 -16.09
CA ASN A 18 17.26 -9.82 -17.48
C ASN A 18 18.47 -8.89 -17.67
N PRO A 19 19.58 -9.34 -18.30
CA PRO A 19 20.61 -8.43 -18.77
C PRO A 19 20.10 -7.63 -19.98
N LEU A 20 20.21 -6.31 -19.90
CA LEU A 20 19.85 -5.36 -20.95
C LEU A 20 20.66 -5.63 -22.24
N LYS A 21 20.02 -6.23 -23.25
CA LYS A 21 20.46 -6.12 -24.65
C LYS A 21 19.61 -5.06 -25.34
N VAL A 22 20.20 -3.88 -25.54
CA VAL A 22 19.62 -2.81 -26.33
C VAL A 22 19.74 -3.19 -27.81
N LYS A 23 18.60 -3.48 -28.44
CA LYS A 23 18.44 -3.44 -29.90
C LYS A 23 17.33 -2.45 -30.22
N SER A 24 17.70 -1.43 -30.97
CA SER A 24 16.83 -0.40 -31.54
C SER A 24 15.91 -0.99 -32.61
N GLN A 25 14.60 -0.89 -32.43
CA GLN A 25 13.62 -1.04 -33.51
C GLN A 25 12.35 -0.21 -33.24
N ALA A 26 11.76 0.25 -34.34
CA ALA A 26 10.73 1.27 -34.50
C ALA A 26 9.35 0.92 -33.88
N PRO A 27 8.44 1.92 -33.71
CA PRO A 27 7.22 1.75 -32.94
C PRO A 27 6.05 1.26 -33.79
N GLU A 28 5.43 0.18 -33.35
CA GLU A 28 4.10 -0.28 -33.78
C GLU A 28 3.21 -0.42 -32.53
N PRO A 29 1.88 -0.29 -32.68
CA PRO A 29 0.98 0.08 -31.61
C PRO A 29 0.52 -1.14 -30.82
N VAL A 30 0.70 -1.11 -29.49
CA VAL A 30 0.20 -2.19 -28.62
C VAL A 30 -0.71 -1.63 -27.54
N THR A 31 -1.89 -2.21 -27.58
CA THR A 31 -3.00 -2.18 -26.66
C THR A 31 -2.66 -2.77 -25.28
N SER A 32 -3.50 -2.40 -24.32
CA SER A 32 -3.77 -3.10 -23.06
C SER A 32 -2.69 -2.98 -21.97
N SER A 33 -3.06 -2.36 -20.85
CA SER A 33 -3.69 -3.02 -19.71
C SER A 33 -2.63 -3.45 -18.70
N THR A 34 -2.34 -2.54 -17.78
CA THR A 34 -1.53 -2.79 -16.59
C THR A 34 -2.41 -2.51 -15.38
N SER A 35 -2.85 -3.59 -14.74
CA SER A 35 -3.61 -3.59 -13.50
C SER A 35 -2.65 -3.96 -12.37
N GLU A 36 -2.59 -3.15 -11.30
CA GLU A 36 -1.78 -3.35 -10.09
C GLU A 36 -2.25 -2.39 -8.97
N PRO A 37 -1.99 -2.65 -7.67
CA PRO A 37 -2.96 -3.22 -6.75
C PRO A 37 -3.41 -2.27 -5.62
N GLY A 38 -4.61 -2.54 -5.08
CA GLY A 38 -5.22 -1.82 -3.96
C GLY A 38 -4.48 -1.98 -2.64
N ILE A 39 -4.11 -0.84 -2.05
CA ILE A 39 -3.59 -0.70 -0.69
C ILE A 39 -4.74 -0.10 0.14
N ASP A 40 -5.32 -0.92 1.00
CA ASP A 40 -6.27 -0.50 2.03
C ASP A 40 -5.48 -0.02 3.25
N CYS A 41 -5.31 1.29 3.38
CA CYS A 41 -4.82 1.93 4.62
C CYS A 41 -5.98 2.67 5.27
N ASP A 42 -6.69 1.96 6.14
CA ASP A 42 -7.58 2.51 7.14
C ASP A 42 -6.72 3.17 8.23
N SER A 43 -6.68 4.50 8.25
CA SER A 43 -6.02 5.27 9.30
C SER A 43 -6.95 6.39 9.73
N LYS A 44 -7.78 6.02 10.69
CA LYS A 44 -8.50 6.92 11.59
C LYS A 44 -7.51 7.60 12.53
N SER A 45 -7.90 8.77 13.01
CA SER A 45 -7.33 9.59 14.09
C SER A 45 -6.27 10.62 13.73
N GLU A 46 -6.30 11.83 14.27
CA GLU A 46 -7.30 12.63 15.00
C GLU A 46 -6.69 14.05 15.09
N ALA A 47 -7.55 15.05 15.34
CA ALA A 47 -7.23 16.30 16.03
C ALA A 47 -6.08 17.20 15.51
N TYR A 48 -6.48 18.24 14.77
CA TYR A 48 -6.43 19.65 15.19
C TYR A 48 -5.25 20.09 16.10
N THR A 49 -4.46 21.09 15.65
CA THR A 49 -4.24 22.42 16.29
C THR A 49 -2.92 23.05 15.87
N SER A 50 -2.91 24.38 15.93
CA SER A 50 -1.79 25.30 15.79
C SER A 50 -1.46 25.74 14.37
N ASP A 51 -2.35 26.56 13.82
CA ASP A 51 -2.17 28.01 13.95
C ASP A 51 -0.76 28.40 14.41
N LEU A 52 0.14 28.46 13.44
CA LEU A 52 1.44 29.09 13.57
C LEU A 52 1.31 30.26 12.61
N GLU A 53 0.62 31.31 13.08
CA GLU A 53 0.79 32.66 12.58
C GLU A 53 2.28 32.96 12.70
N LEU A 54 3.04 32.57 11.67
CA LEU A 54 4.24 33.29 11.32
C LEU A 54 3.71 34.67 11.01
N GLU A 55 3.79 35.55 12.01
CA GLU A 55 3.79 36.99 11.81
C GLU A 55 4.83 37.24 10.72
N ASP A 56 4.35 37.31 9.47
CA ASP A 56 5.07 37.84 8.34
C ASP A 56 5.30 39.30 8.70
N SER A 57 6.40 39.56 9.40
CA SER A 57 6.96 40.88 9.54
C SER A 57 7.50 41.25 8.16
N GLU A 58 6.60 41.67 7.27
CA GLU A 58 6.86 42.01 5.85
C GLU A 58 7.83 43.21 5.70
N ASP A 59 8.29 43.79 6.81
CA ASP A 59 9.19 44.94 6.85
C ASP A 59 10.64 44.59 7.24
N GLU A 60 11.10 43.34 7.09
CA GLU A 60 12.54 43.05 7.13
C GLU A 60 13.16 43.51 5.80
N VAL A 61 13.34 44.84 5.68
CA VAL A 61 14.03 45.55 4.61
C VAL A 61 15.27 44.74 4.20
N MET A 62 15.29 44.24 2.97
CA MET A 62 16.43 43.49 2.44
C MET A 62 17.66 44.40 2.42
N GLN A 63 18.44 44.38 3.50
CA GLN A 63 19.71 45.08 3.59
C GLN A 63 20.63 44.46 2.55
N GLU A 64 21.03 45.29 1.58
CA GLU A 64 21.97 44.89 0.55
C GLU A 64 23.30 44.52 1.21
N ILE A 65 23.82 43.32 0.91
CA ILE A 65 25.08 42.82 1.47
C ILE A 65 26.22 43.61 0.82
N GLN A 66 26.78 44.58 1.54
CA GLN A 66 27.86 45.44 1.02
C GLN A 66 29.26 44.96 1.39
N THR A 67 29.39 44.16 2.45
CA THR A 67 30.69 43.69 2.95
C THR A 67 30.76 42.17 3.06
N ASP A 68 31.97 41.61 2.95
CA ASP A 68 32.20 40.17 3.14
C ASP A 68 31.81 39.70 4.55
N SER A 69 31.92 40.57 5.56
CA SER A 69 31.43 40.29 6.91
C SER A 69 29.91 40.09 6.96
N ASP A 70 29.15 40.87 6.21
CA ASP A 70 27.68 40.74 6.14
C ASP A 70 27.30 39.42 5.46
N LEU A 71 28.06 39.03 4.43
CA LEU A 71 27.87 37.76 3.73
C LEU A 71 28.10 36.56 4.68
N LEU A 72 29.17 36.60 5.48
CA LEU A 72 29.45 35.56 6.48
C LEU A 72 28.40 35.51 7.58
N ALA A 73 27.93 36.67 8.05
CA ALA A 73 26.86 36.75 9.03
C ALA A 73 25.54 36.16 8.49
N PHE A 74 25.22 36.47 7.22
CA PHE A 74 24.05 35.92 6.54
C PHE A 74 24.15 34.39 6.37
N ALA A 75 25.31 33.88 5.94
CA ALA A 75 25.55 32.45 5.81
C ALA A 75 25.40 31.72 7.17
N ALA A 76 25.90 32.32 8.25
CA ALA A 76 25.72 31.79 9.61
C ALA A 76 24.24 31.78 10.03
N LYS A 77 23.47 32.84 9.72
CA LYS A 77 22.02 32.90 9.97
C LYS A 77 21.28 31.78 9.22
N LEU A 78 21.58 31.56 7.94
CA LEU A 78 20.99 30.47 7.15
C LEU A 78 21.32 29.09 7.72
N GLN A 79 22.57 28.86 8.13
CA GLN A 79 22.98 27.59 8.74
C GLN A 79 22.22 27.34 10.04
N ALA A 80 22.08 28.35 10.90
CA ALA A 80 21.33 28.25 12.14
C ALA A 80 19.84 27.93 11.91
N VAL A 81 19.21 28.55 10.90
CA VAL A 81 17.82 28.26 10.51
C VAL A 81 17.68 26.82 10.01
N HIS A 82 18.60 26.36 9.16
CA HIS A 82 18.63 24.99 8.68
C HIS A 82 18.76 23.98 9.83
N ASP A 83 19.69 24.21 10.76
CA ASP A 83 19.93 23.31 11.89
C ASP A 83 18.75 23.28 12.86
N SER A 84 18.08 24.43 13.07
CA SER A 84 16.82 24.52 13.82
C SER A 84 15.71 23.69 13.16
N MET A 85 15.58 23.75 11.83
CA MET A 85 14.61 22.97 11.07
C MET A 85 14.89 21.46 11.18
N VAL A 86 16.15 21.04 11.02
CA VAL A 86 16.57 19.64 11.14
C VAL A 86 16.29 19.10 12.54
N ARG A 87 16.58 19.89 13.59
CA ARG A 87 16.28 19.51 14.98
C ARG A 87 14.78 19.30 15.21
N LYS A 88 13.93 20.23 14.76
CA LYS A 88 12.46 20.11 14.87
C LYS A 88 11.93 18.86 14.14
N GLU A 89 12.47 18.54 12.96
CA GLU A 89 12.07 17.34 12.23
C GLU A 89 12.50 16.05 12.95
N ARG A 90 13.71 16.03 13.54
CA ARG A 90 14.17 14.90 14.37
C ARG A 90 13.27 14.70 15.58
N GLU A 91 12.90 15.77 16.28
CA GLU A 91 11.96 15.72 17.42
C GLU A 91 10.59 15.17 17.00
N ARG A 92 10.05 15.59 15.84
CA ARG A 92 8.82 15.02 15.28
C ARG A 92 8.95 13.53 14.97
N GLN A 93 10.09 13.12 14.41
CA GLN A 93 10.35 11.70 14.15
C GLN A 93 10.46 10.89 15.44
N GLU A 94 11.05 11.46 16.50
CA GLU A 94 11.13 10.82 17.81
C GLU A 94 9.77 10.74 18.49
N ALA A 95 8.94 11.77 18.40
CA ALA A 95 7.57 11.77 18.92
C ALA A 95 6.65 10.80 18.17
N THR A 96 6.83 10.64 16.86
CA THR A 96 6.03 9.71 16.03
C THR A 96 6.45 8.25 16.17
N LYS A 97 7.66 7.97 16.67
CA LYS A 97 8.06 6.61 17.07
C LYS A 97 7.24 6.19 18.29
N ARG A 98 6.04 5.67 18.03
CA ARG A 98 5.25 4.94 19.04
C ARG A 98 6.16 3.87 19.64
N LYS A 99 6.26 3.83 20.98
CA LYS A 99 6.98 2.76 21.67
C LYS A 99 6.51 1.42 21.09
N PRO A 100 7.40 0.55 20.61
CA PRO A 100 7.00 -0.76 20.11
C PRO A 100 6.59 -1.61 21.31
N VAL A 101 5.39 -1.37 21.82
CA VAL A 101 4.75 -2.25 22.81
C VAL A 101 4.30 -3.46 22.02
N TYR A 102 5.15 -4.47 21.97
CA TYR A 102 4.77 -5.75 21.42
C TYR A 102 3.71 -6.37 22.34
N MET A 103 2.44 -6.19 22.00
CA MET A 103 1.30 -6.76 22.75
C MET A 103 1.12 -8.27 22.53
N GLY A 104 2.15 -8.96 22.01
CA GLY A 104 2.04 -10.33 21.58
C GLY A 104 1.31 -10.49 20.25
N ASN A 105 1.29 -11.73 19.75
CA ASN A 105 0.51 -12.07 18.56
C ASN A 105 -0.99 -11.95 18.86
N SER A 106 -1.74 -11.32 17.95
CA SER A 106 -3.21 -11.29 18.03
C SER A 106 -3.81 -12.69 18.10
N ASP A 107 -4.98 -12.83 18.72
CA ASP A 107 -5.68 -14.12 18.81
C ASP A 107 -6.01 -14.71 17.44
N ARG A 108 -6.26 -13.85 16.46
CA ARG A 108 -6.44 -14.26 15.06
C ARG A 108 -5.18 -14.93 14.51
N THR A 109 -4.01 -14.34 14.77
CA THR A 109 -2.72 -14.90 14.36
C THR A 109 -2.46 -16.22 15.07
N LYS A 110 -2.71 -16.31 16.39
CA LYS A 110 -2.58 -17.55 17.16
C LYS A 110 -3.48 -18.67 16.62
N ARG A 111 -4.76 -18.37 16.33
CA ARG A 111 -5.71 -19.33 15.73
C ARG A 111 -5.23 -19.81 14.36
N ARG A 112 -4.76 -18.89 13.51
CA ARG A 112 -4.21 -19.24 12.20
C ARG A 112 -3.00 -20.15 12.31
N GLN A 113 -2.04 -19.85 13.19
CA GLN A 113 -0.86 -20.67 13.42
C GLN A 113 -1.23 -22.08 13.92
N ARG A 114 -2.22 -22.20 14.81
CA ARG A 114 -2.73 -23.52 15.25
C ARG A 114 -3.35 -24.33 14.11
N LEU A 115 -4.13 -23.68 13.24
CA LEU A 115 -4.73 -24.34 12.08
C LEU A 115 -3.68 -24.77 11.05
N GLU A 116 -2.70 -23.91 10.77
CA GLU A 116 -1.57 -24.24 9.89
C GLU A 116 -0.75 -25.40 10.49
N GLY A 117 -0.51 -25.41 11.81
CA GLY A 117 0.14 -26.53 12.51
C GLY A 117 -0.61 -27.84 12.34
N LYS A 118 -1.92 -27.86 12.61
CA LYS A 118 -2.77 -29.06 12.38
C LYS A 118 -2.75 -29.53 10.93
N LYS A 119 -2.73 -28.60 9.97
CA LYS A 119 -2.66 -28.94 8.55
C LYS A 119 -1.33 -29.59 8.18
N MET A 120 -0.22 -29.12 8.75
CA MET A 120 1.10 -29.72 8.55
C MET A 120 1.21 -31.10 9.20
N GLU A 121 0.65 -31.28 10.40
CA GLU A 121 0.54 -32.59 11.05
C GLU A 121 -0.27 -33.58 10.20
N ALA A 122 -1.40 -33.15 9.65
CA ALA A 122 -2.20 -33.97 8.74
C ALA A 122 -1.48 -34.32 7.42
N ALA A 123 -0.51 -33.50 7.01
CA ALA A 123 0.36 -33.76 5.86
C ALA A 123 1.57 -34.65 6.21
N GLY A 124 1.67 -35.15 7.44
CA GLY A 124 2.73 -36.07 7.89
C GLY A 124 3.97 -35.37 8.43
N PHE A 125 3.97 -34.05 8.59
CA PHE A 125 5.09 -33.36 9.23
C PHE A 125 5.01 -33.50 10.75
N PRO A 126 6.09 -33.92 11.44
CA PRO A 126 6.09 -34.08 12.88
C PRO A 126 5.94 -32.72 13.58
N SER A 127 5.04 -32.65 14.56
CA SER A 127 4.79 -31.45 15.35
C SER A 127 5.97 -31.16 16.28
N ILE A 128 6.31 -29.88 16.46
CA ILE A 128 7.26 -29.48 17.51
C ILE A 128 6.83 -30.03 18.89
N VAL A 129 5.52 -30.12 19.15
CA VAL A 129 5.00 -30.64 20.41
C VAL A 129 5.30 -32.14 20.58
N SER A 130 5.33 -32.91 19.48
CA SER A 130 5.68 -34.33 19.56
C SER A 130 7.16 -34.58 19.88
N PHE A 131 8.05 -33.63 19.57
CA PHE A 131 9.46 -33.73 19.96
C PHE A 131 9.65 -33.61 21.47
N PHE A 132 8.82 -32.82 22.16
CA PHE A 132 8.95 -32.58 23.60
C PHE A 132 8.18 -33.57 24.48
N ARG A 133 7.29 -34.40 23.93
CA ARG A 133 6.56 -35.43 24.68
C ARG A 133 7.37 -36.72 24.93
N LYS A 134 8.58 -36.84 24.38
CA LYS A 134 9.27 -38.13 24.24
C LYS A 134 9.79 -38.74 25.55
N ASN A 135 9.71 -38.05 26.68
CA ASN A 135 10.23 -38.57 27.97
C ASN A 135 9.16 -38.71 29.06
N ALA A 136 7.88 -38.53 28.76
CA ALA A 136 6.80 -38.84 29.71
C ALA A 136 6.34 -40.29 29.50
N GLU A 137 7.24 -41.25 29.72
CA GLU A 137 6.78 -42.63 29.91
C GLU A 137 6.02 -42.69 31.24
N PRO A 138 4.82 -43.30 31.28
CA PRO A 138 4.19 -43.65 32.54
C PRO A 138 5.08 -44.70 33.22
N GLU A 139 5.69 -44.34 34.35
CA GLU A 139 6.36 -45.28 35.23
C GLU A 139 5.36 -46.35 35.69
N SER A 140 5.28 -47.45 34.94
CA SER A 140 4.61 -48.67 35.40
C SER A 140 5.28 -49.91 34.82
N SER A 141 6.58 -50.08 35.09
CA SER A 141 7.13 -51.36 35.52
C SER A 141 8.62 -51.22 35.78
N LYS A 142 8.98 -51.49 37.03
CA LYS A 142 10.35 -51.68 37.50
C LYS A 142 10.99 -52.83 36.72
N GLN A 143 12.11 -52.58 36.07
CA GLN A 143 13.24 -53.50 36.16
C GLN A 143 14.52 -52.70 36.07
N GLU A 144 15.21 -52.63 37.20
CA GLU A 144 16.53 -52.04 37.35
C GLU A 144 17.51 -52.87 36.53
N ASP A 145 17.99 -52.32 35.41
CA ASP A 145 19.26 -52.72 34.85
C ASP A 145 20.13 -51.50 34.58
N ARG A 146 21.21 -51.46 35.36
CA ARG A 146 22.25 -50.45 35.44
C ARG A 146 23.03 -50.41 34.12
N ILE A 147 22.58 -49.59 33.17
CA ILE A 147 23.35 -49.31 31.96
C ILE A 147 24.31 -48.15 32.25
N GLN A 148 25.62 -48.46 32.21
CA GLN A 148 26.70 -47.49 32.30
C GLN A 148 26.73 -46.64 31.02
N ILE A 149 26.56 -45.34 31.16
CA ILE A 149 26.72 -44.37 30.07
C ILE A 149 28.21 -44.08 29.91
N THR A 150 28.87 -44.72 28.95
CA THR A 150 30.18 -44.26 28.47
C THR A 150 29.98 -43.24 27.36
N ASN A 151 30.31 -41.99 27.66
CA ASN A 151 30.47 -40.90 26.71
C ASN A 151 31.52 -41.25 25.65
N SER A 152 31.07 -41.53 24.44
CA SER A 152 31.92 -41.35 23.26
C SER A 152 31.00 -41.16 22.06
N ASN A 153 30.94 -39.94 21.53
CA ASN A 153 30.69 -39.72 20.12
C ASN A 153 31.17 -38.32 19.73
N GLN A 154 32.40 -38.33 19.23
CA GLN A 154 33.07 -37.32 18.46
C GLN A 154 32.23 -37.01 17.20
N VAL A 155 31.63 -35.82 17.14
CA VAL A 155 30.93 -35.32 15.96
C VAL A 155 31.99 -34.85 14.96
N GLN A 156 32.32 -35.71 14.00
CA GLN A 156 33.05 -35.31 12.80
C GLN A 156 32.14 -34.47 11.91
N GLY A 157 32.67 -33.32 11.49
CA GLY A 157 32.00 -32.37 10.62
C GLY A 157 31.67 -32.97 9.26
N ALA A 158 30.37 -33.16 9.01
CA ALA A 158 29.85 -33.39 7.67
C ALA A 158 29.87 -32.07 6.89
N ARG A 159 30.83 -31.97 5.98
CA ARG A 159 30.99 -30.93 4.98
C ARG A 159 29.79 -31.01 4.03
N TYR A 160 28.86 -30.05 4.11
CA TYR A 160 27.74 -29.92 3.18
C TYR A 160 28.30 -29.52 1.81
N VAL A 161 28.31 -30.45 0.85
CA VAL A 161 28.49 -30.16 -0.56
C VAL A 161 27.13 -29.72 -1.08
N MET A 162 27.01 -28.45 -1.45
CA MET A 162 25.85 -27.92 -2.18
C MET A 162 25.85 -28.56 -3.56
N ALA A 163 24.98 -29.56 -3.77
CA ALA A 163 24.65 -30.04 -5.10
C ALA A 163 23.67 -29.07 -5.74
N ASP A 164 24.04 -28.55 -6.91
CA ASP A 164 23.19 -27.74 -7.77
C ASP A 164 21.93 -28.52 -8.16
N PRO A 165 20.71 -27.98 -7.93
CA PRO A 165 19.50 -28.59 -8.44
C PRO A 165 19.39 -28.32 -9.95
N GLU A 166 19.57 -29.41 -10.68
CA GLU A 166 19.24 -29.62 -12.09
C GLU A 166 17.86 -29.05 -12.42
N ILE A 167 17.81 -28.20 -13.44
CA ILE A 167 16.61 -27.52 -13.93
C ILE A 167 15.77 -28.56 -14.68
N VAL A 168 14.72 -29.08 -14.01
CA VAL A 168 13.69 -29.89 -14.66
C VAL A 168 12.77 -28.97 -15.44
N GLU A 169 12.97 -28.94 -16.76
CA GLU A 169 12.12 -28.30 -17.76
C GLU A 169 10.73 -28.95 -17.77
N THR A 170 9.80 -28.35 -17.03
CA THR A 170 8.42 -28.81 -16.97
C THR A 170 7.66 -28.28 -18.17
N GLN A 171 7.33 -29.19 -19.08
CA GLN A 171 6.49 -28.95 -20.25
C GLN A 171 5.19 -28.24 -19.89
N GLN A 172 4.93 -27.17 -20.63
CA GLN A 172 3.76 -26.32 -20.55
C GLN A 172 2.57 -27.01 -21.27
N PRO A 173 1.46 -27.34 -20.59
CA PRO A 173 0.27 -27.78 -21.28
C PRO A 173 -0.42 -26.59 -21.96
N SER A 174 -0.52 -26.70 -23.27
CA SER A 174 -1.38 -25.94 -24.16
C SER A 174 -2.83 -25.93 -23.65
N GLN A 175 -3.36 -24.75 -23.34
CA GLN A 175 -4.78 -24.56 -23.09
C GLN A 175 -5.43 -23.90 -24.31
N SER A 176 -6.11 -24.77 -25.05
CA SER A 176 -7.16 -24.45 -26.02
C SER A 176 -8.40 -23.93 -25.29
N GLU A 177 -9.01 -22.90 -25.90
CA GLU A 177 -10.44 -22.59 -25.96
C GLU A 177 -11.36 -22.94 -24.76
N ARG A 178 -11.97 -21.90 -24.17
CA ARG A 178 -13.43 -21.76 -24.18
C ARG A 178 -13.86 -20.37 -23.70
N VAL A 179 -14.38 -19.60 -24.64
CA VAL A 179 -15.24 -18.45 -24.38
C VAL A 179 -16.60 -19.01 -23.98
N THR A 180 -17.01 -18.76 -22.74
CA THR A 180 -18.40 -18.89 -22.31
C THR A 180 -18.76 -17.63 -21.58
N ASP A 181 -19.66 -16.86 -22.17
CA ASP A 181 -20.34 -15.73 -21.56
C ASP A 181 -21.05 -16.16 -20.27
N PRO A 182 -20.73 -15.55 -19.12
CA PRO A 182 -21.61 -15.61 -17.97
C PRO A 182 -22.54 -14.40 -18.02
N GLN A 183 -23.71 -14.62 -18.61
CA GLN A 183 -24.92 -13.86 -18.35
C GLN A 183 -25.28 -14.08 -16.87
N ALA A 184 -24.80 -13.19 -16.00
CA ALA A 184 -25.05 -13.25 -14.56
C ALA A 184 -26.20 -12.31 -14.21
N ASP A 185 -27.29 -12.93 -13.76
CA ASP A 185 -28.41 -12.31 -13.09
C ASP A 185 -27.92 -11.44 -11.92
N VAL A 186 -28.06 -10.13 -12.09
CA VAL A 186 -27.76 -9.13 -11.06
C VAL A 186 -28.93 -9.15 -10.07
N ALA A 187 -28.82 -10.02 -9.08
CA ALA A 187 -29.69 -10.01 -7.92
C ALA A 187 -29.58 -8.65 -7.20
N ALA A 188 -30.74 -8.03 -7.03
CA ALA A 188 -30.98 -6.73 -6.44
C ALA A 188 -30.47 -6.67 -4.99
N ASP A 189 -29.47 -5.81 -4.74
CA ASP A 189 -29.00 -5.42 -3.41
C ASP A 189 -29.29 -3.92 -3.24
N SER A 190 -30.59 -3.57 -3.32
CA SER A 190 -31.11 -2.21 -3.59
C SER A 190 -31.50 -1.37 -2.36
N ASP A 191 -31.22 -1.78 -1.11
CA ASP A 191 -31.94 -1.21 0.04
C ASP A 191 -31.12 -0.42 1.08
N ALA A 192 -29.94 0.09 0.74
CA ALA A 192 -29.13 0.86 1.72
C ALA A 192 -28.63 2.26 1.29
N GLU A 193 -29.02 2.80 0.12
CA GLU A 193 -28.48 4.09 -0.38
C GLU A 193 -29.45 5.29 -0.35
N SER A 194 -30.57 5.23 0.38
CA SER A 194 -31.65 6.25 0.35
C SER A 194 -31.57 7.38 1.40
N LYS A 195 -30.38 7.94 1.69
CA LYS A 195 -30.26 9.19 2.49
C LYS A 195 -29.14 10.11 2.01
N PHE A 196 -28.99 10.29 0.70
CA PHE A 196 -28.27 11.46 0.21
C PHE A 196 -29.27 12.61 0.08
N PRO A 197 -29.00 13.80 0.65
CA PRO A 197 -29.87 14.96 0.51
C PRO A 197 -30.04 15.26 -0.99
N VAL A 198 -31.28 15.20 -1.45
CA VAL A 198 -31.67 15.26 -2.88
C VAL A 198 -31.53 16.68 -3.46
N THR A 199 -31.28 17.69 -2.62
CA THR A 199 -31.04 19.07 -3.04
C THR A 199 -29.54 19.33 -3.04
N PHE A 200 -28.83 18.73 -4.00
CA PHE A 200 -27.46 19.13 -4.30
C PHE A 200 -27.53 20.16 -5.42
N ASP A 201 -27.04 21.38 -5.18
CA ASP A 201 -26.89 22.37 -6.23
C ASP A 201 -26.01 21.76 -7.32
N LEU A 202 -26.58 21.65 -8.52
CA LEU A 202 -25.96 20.94 -9.63
C LEU A 202 -24.60 21.60 -9.94
N PRO A 203 -23.50 20.84 -10.02
CA PRO A 203 -22.20 21.35 -10.44
C PRO A 203 -22.34 22.17 -11.73
N ASP A 204 -22.02 23.47 -11.66
CA ASP A 204 -22.05 24.33 -12.84
C ASP A 204 -20.72 24.19 -13.59
N HIS A 205 -20.73 24.47 -14.89
CA HIS A 205 -19.53 24.52 -15.73
C HIS A 205 -18.45 25.48 -15.19
N ARG A 206 -18.83 26.40 -14.29
CA ARG A 206 -17.97 27.39 -13.64
C ARG A 206 -16.92 26.78 -12.70
N ASP A 207 -17.16 25.58 -12.18
CA ASP A 207 -16.26 24.97 -11.19
C ASP A 207 -15.09 24.21 -11.83
N LEU A 208 -15.22 23.82 -13.11
CA LEU A 208 -14.17 23.11 -13.84
C LEU A 208 -12.87 23.93 -13.98
N PRO A 209 -12.90 25.23 -14.35
CA PRO A 209 -11.72 26.08 -14.33
C PRO A 209 -11.06 26.16 -12.94
N ALA A 210 -11.85 26.26 -11.86
CA ALA A 210 -11.34 26.34 -10.50
C ALA A 210 -10.58 25.06 -10.11
N LEU A 211 -11.13 23.88 -10.38
CA LEU A 211 -10.43 22.61 -10.16
C LEU A 211 -9.14 22.50 -10.99
N ARG A 212 -9.14 22.96 -12.24
CA ARG A 212 -7.94 22.93 -13.10
C ARG A 212 -6.85 23.86 -12.57
N ARG A 213 -7.19 25.04 -12.07
CA ARG A 213 -6.25 25.95 -11.40
C ARG A 213 -5.69 25.34 -10.12
N ALA A 214 -6.56 24.79 -9.26
CA ALA A 214 -6.14 24.09 -8.04
C ALA A 214 -5.16 22.95 -8.35
N LYS A 215 -5.42 22.16 -9.40
CA LYS A 215 -4.49 21.12 -9.89
C LYS A 215 -3.13 21.70 -10.26
N ALA A 216 -3.09 22.79 -11.01
CA ALA A 216 -1.85 23.45 -11.43
C ALA A 216 -1.07 23.99 -10.22
N GLU A 217 -1.74 24.65 -9.28
CA GLU A 217 -1.12 25.16 -8.04
C GLU A 217 -0.56 24.03 -7.17
N LEU A 218 -1.29 22.92 -7.03
CA LEU A 218 -0.85 21.74 -6.27
C LEU A 218 0.42 21.10 -6.86
N ILE A 219 0.53 21.08 -8.19
CA ILE A 219 1.72 20.58 -8.89
C ILE A 219 2.95 21.42 -8.58
N VAL A 220 2.77 22.74 -8.39
CA VAL A 220 3.85 23.70 -8.09
C VAL A 220 4.22 23.68 -6.60
N ARG A 221 3.25 23.64 -5.69
CA ARG A 221 3.47 23.77 -4.24
C ARG A 221 4.14 22.52 -3.62
N HIS A 222 3.85 21.32 -4.12
CA HIS A 222 4.33 20.10 -3.47
C HIS A 222 5.66 19.59 -4.04
N LYS A 223 6.72 19.68 -3.22
CA LYS A 223 8.05 19.13 -3.51
C LYS A 223 8.15 17.60 -3.34
N LYS A 224 7.25 16.99 -2.57
CA LYS A 224 7.27 15.53 -2.32
C LYS A 224 6.50 14.80 -3.44
N ASP A 225 7.23 14.07 -4.27
CA ASP A 225 6.67 13.40 -5.46
C ASP A 225 5.52 12.43 -5.15
N ASN A 226 5.63 11.67 -4.06
CA ASN A 226 4.60 10.70 -3.68
C ASN A 226 3.27 11.38 -3.36
N LEU A 227 3.27 12.45 -2.55
CA LEU A 227 2.06 13.16 -2.17
C LEU A 227 1.44 13.88 -3.38
N LYS A 228 2.28 14.48 -4.23
CA LYS A 228 1.87 15.12 -5.48
C LYS A 228 1.13 14.15 -6.39
N MET A 229 1.65 12.93 -6.57
CA MET A 229 0.98 11.89 -7.37
C MET A 229 -0.41 11.54 -6.85
N PHE A 230 -0.57 11.36 -5.53
CA PHE A 230 -1.88 11.04 -4.93
C PHE A 230 -2.89 12.16 -5.09
N ILE A 231 -2.48 13.41 -4.84
CA ILE A 231 -3.38 14.56 -4.97
C ILE A 231 -3.75 14.79 -6.43
N CYS A 232 -2.78 14.73 -7.35
CA CYS A 232 -3.03 14.86 -8.80
C CYS A 232 -4.00 13.79 -9.30
N ALA A 233 -3.83 12.54 -8.87
CA ALA A 233 -4.75 11.46 -9.23
C ALA A 233 -6.17 11.76 -8.74
N ARG A 234 -6.32 12.17 -7.47
CA ARG A 234 -7.60 12.53 -6.88
C ARG A 234 -8.29 13.69 -7.61
N VAL A 235 -7.60 14.81 -7.81
CA VAL A 235 -8.16 15.97 -8.51
C VAL A 235 -8.52 15.63 -9.96
N THR A 236 -7.72 14.80 -10.63
CA THR A 236 -8.02 14.34 -11.99
C THR A 236 -9.28 13.49 -12.04
N SER A 237 -9.49 12.58 -11.07
CA SER A 237 -10.73 11.80 -10.97
C SER A 237 -11.95 12.67 -10.67
N MET A 238 -11.81 13.72 -9.86
CA MET A 238 -12.89 14.70 -9.62
C MET A 238 -13.26 15.46 -10.89
N ILE A 239 -12.25 15.96 -11.63
CA ILE A 239 -12.46 16.63 -12.92
C ILE A 239 -13.17 15.69 -13.91
N ALA A 240 -12.74 14.43 -14.01
CA ALA A 240 -13.35 13.44 -14.90
C ALA A 240 -14.81 13.18 -14.55
N LEU A 241 -15.11 13.02 -13.26
CA LEU A 241 -16.49 12.82 -12.78
C LEU A 241 -17.38 14.00 -13.15
N ILE A 242 -16.96 15.23 -12.84
CA ILE A 242 -17.72 16.45 -13.13
C ILE A 242 -17.90 16.61 -14.64
N SER A 243 -16.84 16.37 -15.42
CA SER A 243 -16.89 16.50 -16.89
C SER A 243 -17.87 15.50 -17.53
N LEU A 244 -17.89 14.24 -17.05
CA LEU A 244 -18.84 13.22 -17.52
C LEU A 244 -20.29 13.51 -17.11
N TYR A 245 -20.50 14.18 -15.98
CA TYR A 245 -21.83 14.51 -15.48
C TYR A 245 -22.43 15.72 -16.19
N ILE A 246 -21.59 16.70 -16.48
CA ILE A 246 -21.97 17.93 -17.16
C ILE A 246 -22.31 17.69 -18.64
N ASP A 247 -21.77 16.64 -19.25
CA ASP A 247 -22.02 16.30 -20.65
C ASP A 247 -23.48 15.83 -20.85
N PRO A 248 -24.33 16.65 -21.52
CA PRO A 248 -25.74 16.32 -21.69
C PRO A 248 -25.96 15.15 -22.65
N GLU A 249 -25.00 14.85 -23.54
CA GLU A 249 -25.13 13.77 -24.51
C GLU A 249 -25.08 12.39 -23.84
N LEU A 250 -24.37 12.29 -22.72
CA LEU A 250 -24.22 11.04 -21.99
C LEU A 250 -25.47 10.72 -21.14
N GLY A 251 -26.18 11.74 -20.64
CA GLY A 251 -27.34 11.55 -19.76
C GLY A 251 -27.04 10.70 -18.53
N PHE A 252 -25.77 10.66 -18.09
CA PHE A 252 -25.33 9.80 -17.00
C PHE A 252 -25.62 10.45 -15.66
N GLY A 253 -26.32 9.72 -14.78
CA GLY A 253 -26.46 10.11 -13.39
C GLY A 253 -25.13 10.08 -12.64
N TRP A 254 -25.06 10.81 -11.53
CA TRP A 254 -23.87 10.95 -10.67
C TRP A 254 -23.22 9.61 -10.29
N MET A 255 -24.04 8.59 -10.03
CA MET A 255 -23.58 7.23 -9.73
C MET A 255 -22.78 6.62 -10.87
N LYS A 256 -23.30 6.71 -12.11
CA LYS A 256 -22.66 6.14 -13.29
C LYS A 256 -21.37 6.87 -13.64
N CYS A 257 -21.38 8.21 -13.59
CA CYS A 257 -20.17 9.03 -13.80
C CYS A 257 -19.08 8.69 -12.78
N SER A 258 -19.44 8.57 -11.49
CA SER A 258 -18.47 8.24 -10.45
C SER A 258 -17.87 6.84 -10.61
N LYS A 259 -18.66 5.87 -11.08
CA LYS A 259 -18.21 4.51 -11.36
C LYS A 259 -17.26 4.49 -12.56
N LEU A 260 -17.62 5.16 -13.66
CA LEU A 260 -16.77 5.26 -14.86
C LEU A 260 -15.44 5.96 -14.55
N ALA A 261 -15.47 7.05 -13.78
CA ALA A 261 -14.25 7.75 -13.36
C ALA A 261 -13.35 6.87 -12.47
N ALA A 262 -13.93 6.07 -11.57
CA ALA A 262 -13.17 5.13 -10.75
C ALA A 262 -12.57 3.99 -11.59
N GLU A 263 -13.34 3.42 -12.52
CA GLU A 263 -12.89 2.36 -13.42
C GLU A 263 -11.76 2.83 -14.34
N ALA A 264 -11.82 4.07 -14.85
CA ALA A 264 -10.75 4.69 -15.63
C ALA A 264 -9.42 4.80 -14.87
N THR A 265 -9.47 4.85 -13.54
CA THR A 265 -8.26 4.84 -12.67
C THR A 265 -7.87 3.46 -12.14
N GLY A 266 -8.56 2.40 -12.58
CA GLY A 266 -8.35 1.04 -12.07
C GLY A 266 -8.78 0.86 -10.61
N ARG A 267 -9.71 1.70 -10.12
CA ARG A 267 -10.21 1.69 -8.75
C ARG A 267 -11.62 1.12 -8.68
N GLY A 268 -11.96 0.48 -7.56
CA GLY A 268 -13.26 -0.16 -7.35
C GLY A 268 -14.37 0.80 -6.90
N VAL A 269 -15.55 0.23 -6.61
CA VAL A 269 -16.78 0.96 -6.23
C VAL A 269 -16.61 1.84 -4.98
N ASN A 270 -15.75 1.45 -4.03
CA ASN A 270 -15.44 2.28 -2.86
C ASN A 270 -14.81 3.62 -3.25
N HIS A 271 -13.96 3.63 -4.30
CA HIS A 271 -13.38 4.86 -4.79
C HIS A 271 -14.43 5.74 -5.47
N ALA A 272 -15.38 5.16 -6.21
CA ALA A 272 -16.51 5.91 -6.77
C ALA A 272 -17.34 6.60 -5.68
N ARG A 273 -17.62 5.91 -4.55
CA ARG A 273 -18.29 6.51 -3.38
C ARG A 273 -17.49 7.66 -2.77
N ASN A 274 -16.18 7.48 -2.63
CA ASN A 274 -15.30 8.53 -2.12
C ASN A 274 -15.23 9.72 -3.07
N LEU A 275 -15.20 9.51 -4.39
CA LEU A 275 -15.24 10.59 -5.38
C LEU A 275 -16.50 11.44 -5.24
N ARG A 276 -17.67 10.81 -5.09
CA ARG A 276 -18.93 11.54 -4.85
C ARG A 276 -18.83 12.40 -3.59
N ARG A 277 -18.32 11.85 -2.48
CA ARG A 277 -18.10 12.61 -1.24
C ARG A 277 -17.12 13.75 -1.43
N TRP A 278 -15.99 13.52 -2.10
CA TRP A 278 -14.97 14.55 -2.27
C TRP A 278 -15.42 15.71 -3.14
N VAL A 279 -16.26 15.45 -4.14
CA VAL A 279 -16.84 16.53 -4.95
C VAL A 279 -17.87 17.29 -4.13
N VAL A 280 -18.70 16.59 -3.36
CA VAL A 280 -19.67 17.20 -2.43
C VAL A 280 -18.98 18.05 -1.36
N ASP A 281 -17.86 17.58 -0.80
CA ASP A 281 -17.10 18.29 0.25
C ASP A 281 -16.31 19.50 -0.31
N TYR A 282 -16.07 19.54 -1.62
CA TYR A 282 -15.28 20.60 -2.26
C TYR A 282 -16.15 21.76 -2.76
N MET A 283 -17.41 21.48 -3.13
CA MET A 283 -18.40 22.47 -3.55
C MET A 283 -19.06 23.12 -2.32
#